data_AF-A0A8H8XS53-F1
#
_entry.id   AF-A0A8H8XS53-F1
#
_cell.length_a   1.000
_cell.length_b   1.000
_cell.length_c   1.000
_cell.angle_alpha   90.00
_cell.angle_beta   90.00
_cell.angle_gamma   90.00
#
_symmetry.space_group_name_H-M   'P 1'
#
loop_
_entity.id
_entity.type
_entity.pdbx_description
1 polymer ?
#
loop_
_entity_poly.entity_id
_entity_poly.type
_entity_poly.pdbx_seq_one_letter_code
_entity_poly.pdbx_strand_id
1 'polypeptide(L)'
;MRAIAAPNYNIQDVYLTCITSIADESVRNRLDLAKNEIVAAGLDYKTRAENKQLYTIPPNNCGNDETALCSVTKNELKDIYSSHMVGKTKPARIIYDSLLSQAPLGRCPLCGFGHASTLDHYLPKSKFPQFSILPLNLIPSCKDCNTGKGTITGQRQKLSATPDLSGTVLPCLTTNSALKSAPTSRSVCCAA
;
A
#
# COMPACT_ATOMS: atom_id res chain seq x y z
N MET A 1 -15.01 6.86 6.45
CA MET A 1 -14.14 5.69 6.69
C MET A 1 -13.97 5.53 8.19
N ARG A 2 -14.04 4.31 8.73
CA ARG A 2 -13.72 4.06 10.14
C ARG A 2 -12.21 4.04 10.31
N ALA A 3 -11.71 4.66 11.37
CA ALA A 3 -10.29 4.60 11.71
C ALA A 3 -9.90 3.16 12.07
N ILE A 4 -8.70 2.76 11.67
CA ILE A 4 -8.06 1.51 12.07
C ILE A 4 -6.65 1.84 12.57
N ALA A 5 -6.14 1.02 13.48
CA ALA A 5 -4.77 1.16 13.95
C ALA A 5 -3.77 0.95 12.80
N ALA A 6 -2.62 1.62 12.88
CA ALA A 6 -1.54 1.38 11.94
C ALA A 6 -0.96 -0.02 12.12
N PRO A 7 -0.78 -0.78 11.03
CA PRO A 7 0.00 -2.00 11.09
C PRO A 7 1.42 -1.70 11.56
N ASN A 8 1.88 -2.42 12.58
CA ASN A 8 3.25 -2.35 13.07
C ASN A 8 4.06 -3.53 12.53
N TYR A 9 4.45 -3.45 11.26
CA TYR A 9 5.31 -4.43 10.61
C TYR A 9 6.57 -3.76 10.08
N ASN A 10 7.70 -4.44 10.24
CA ASN A 10 8.94 -4.03 9.60
C ASN A 10 8.82 -4.27 8.07
N ILE A 11 9.11 -3.23 7.29
CA ILE A 11 8.96 -3.24 5.83
C ILE A 11 9.87 -4.31 5.19
N GLN A 12 11.12 -4.40 5.66
CA GLN A 12 12.10 -5.34 5.14
C GLN A 12 11.68 -6.78 5.42
N ASP A 13 11.21 -7.06 6.64
CA ASP A 13 10.80 -8.42 7.02
C ASP A 13 9.61 -8.90 6.18
N VAL A 14 8.62 -8.03 5.96
CA VAL A 14 7.47 -8.35 5.09
C VAL A 14 7.92 -8.63 3.66
N TYR A 15 8.82 -7.80 3.13
CA TYR A 15 9.36 -7.96 1.79
C TYR A 15 10.13 -9.27 1.64
N LEU A 16 11.06 -9.55 2.55
CA LEU A 16 11.85 -10.79 2.58
C LEU A 16 10.96 -12.03 2.72
N THR A 17 9.95 -11.98 3.59
CA THR A 17 8.98 -13.08 3.76
C THR A 17 8.24 -13.38 2.45
N CYS A 18 7.94 -12.37 1.64
CA CYS A 18 7.30 -12.59 0.34
C CYS A 18 8.29 -13.20 -0.68
N ILE A 19 9.44 -12.57 -0.90
CA ILE A 19 10.35 -12.94 -2.00
C ILE A 19 11.04 -14.30 -1.79
N THR A 20 11.28 -14.71 -0.53
CA THR A 20 11.88 -16.01 -0.20
C THR A 20 11.00 -17.19 -0.66
N SER A 21 9.70 -16.96 -0.87
CA SER A 21 8.76 -17.97 -1.36
C SER A 21 8.63 -18.05 -2.89
N ILE A 22 9.42 -17.26 -3.62
CA ILE A 22 9.53 -17.28 -5.08
C ILE A 22 10.42 -18.45 -5.47
N ALA A 23 9.95 -19.32 -6.37
CA ALA A 23 10.70 -20.50 -6.81
C ALA A 23 11.86 -20.12 -7.75
N ASP A 24 11.59 -19.24 -8.72
CA ASP A 24 12.58 -18.77 -9.68
C ASP A 24 13.68 -17.97 -8.98
N GLU A 25 14.90 -18.50 -9.02
CA GLU A 25 16.06 -17.92 -8.37
C GLU A 25 16.55 -16.63 -9.03
N SER A 26 16.44 -16.53 -10.36
CA SER A 26 16.84 -15.32 -11.09
C SER A 26 15.93 -14.15 -10.71
N VAL A 27 14.61 -14.39 -10.66
CA VAL A 27 13.63 -13.38 -10.21
C VAL A 27 13.88 -13.02 -8.75
N ARG A 28 14.07 -14.01 -7.88
CA ARG A 28 14.32 -13.79 -6.45
C ARG A 28 15.60 -12.97 -6.20
N ASN A 29 16.68 -13.24 -6.91
CA ASN A 29 17.94 -12.51 -6.78
C ASN A 29 17.80 -11.05 -7.24
N ARG A 30 17.13 -10.80 -8.38
CA ARG A 30 16.87 -9.43 -8.84
C ARG A 30 16.01 -8.65 -7.85
N LEU A 31 15.03 -9.30 -7.22
CA LEU A 31 14.20 -8.69 -6.18
C LEU A 31 14.95 -8.42 -4.89
N ASP A 32 15.87 -9.30 -4.47
CA ASP A 32 16.70 -9.05 -3.29
C ASP A 32 17.69 -7.89 -3.52
N LEU A 33 18.23 -7.75 -4.73
CA LEU A 33 19.05 -6.59 -5.10
C LEU A 33 18.28 -5.26 -5.03
N ALA A 34 16.97 -5.27 -5.34
CA ALA A 34 16.10 -4.10 -5.24
C ALA A 34 15.60 -3.81 -3.80
N LYS A 35 15.92 -4.67 -2.82
CA LYS A 35 15.39 -4.59 -1.45
C LYS A 35 15.60 -3.22 -0.80
N ASN A 36 16.80 -2.67 -0.88
CA ASN A 36 17.13 -1.40 -0.22
C ASN A 36 16.30 -0.24 -0.79
N GLU A 37 16.09 -0.22 -2.10
CA GLU A 37 15.22 0.76 -2.77
C GLU A 37 13.76 0.60 -2.35
N ILE A 38 13.26 -0.63 -2.24
CA ILE A 38 11.89 -0.90 -1.76
C ILE A 38 11.71 -0.43 -0.30
N VAL A 39 12.68 -0.72 0.57
CA VAL A 39 12.64 -0.29 1.97
C VAL A 39 12.68 1.23 2.06
N ALA A 40 13.59 1.88 1.34
CA ALA A 40 13.70 3.34 1.28
C ALA A 40 12.39 3.98 0.79
N ALA A 41 11.80 3.46 -0.29
CA ALA A 41 10.52 3.92 -0.81
C ALA A 41 9.39 3.72 0.20
N GLY A 42 9.38 2.62 0.96
CA GLY A 42 8.39 2.38 2.01
C GLY A 42 8.52 3.34 3.21
N LEU A 43 9.75 3.75 3.55
CA LEU A 43 9.99 4.78 4.57
C LEU A 43 9.54 6.16 4.07
N ASP A 44 9.85 6.53 2.83
CA ASP A 44 9.36 7.77 2.21
C ASP A 44 7.82 7.78 2.14
N TYR A 45 7.18 6.65 1.80
CA TYR A 45 5.73 6.50 1.87
C TYR A 45 5.21 6.82 3.27
N LYS A 46 5.82 6.25 4.33
CA LYS A 46 5.39 6.48 5.71
C LYS A 46 5.47 7.97 6.07
N THR A 47 6.60 8.61 5.80
CA THR A 47 6.77 10.05 6.05
C THR A 47 5.74 10.88 5.28
N ARG A 48 5.49 10.58 4.01
CA ARG A 48 4.46 11.29 3.23
C ARG A 48 3.05 11.01 3.72
N ALA A 49 2.75 9.81 4.22
CA ALA A 49 1.47 9.50 4.84
C ALA A 49 1.23 10.36 6.08
N GLU A 50 2.21 10.43 7.00
CA GLU A 50 2.16 11.25 8.22
C GLU A 50 1.94 12.73 7.90
N ASN A 51 2.54 13.22 6.81
CA ASN A 51 2.40 14.60 6.35
C ASN A 51 1.21 14.84 5.40
N LYS A 52 0.34 13.84 5.18
CA LYS A 52 -0.81 13.92 4.25
C LYS A 52 -0.43 14.25 2.80
N GLN A 53 0.76 13.82 2.39
CA GLN A 53 1.41 14.10 1.11
C GLN A 53 1.52 12.87 0.20
N LEU A 54 0.76 11.79 0.42
CA LEU A 54 0.80 10.61 -0.46
C LEU A 54 0.54 10.93 -1.95
N TYR A 55 -0.21 11.99 -2.23
CA TYR A 55 -0.49 12.45 -3.60
C TYR A 55 0.74 12.96 -4.34
N THR A 56 1.83 13.28 -3.64
CA THR A 56 3.08 13.76 -4.26
C THR A 56 3.92 12.63 -4.80
N ILE A 57 3.62 11.38 -4.45
CA ILE A 57 4.37 10.22 -4.94
C ILE A 57 4.06 10.04 -6.43
N PRO A 58 5.07 10.04 -7.32
CA PRO A 58 4.85 9.91 -8.75
C PRO A 58 4.38 8.49 -9.09
N PRO A 59 3.36 8.34 -9.97
CA PRO A 59 2.93 7.03 -10.43
C PRO A 59 3.95 6.41 -11.39
N ASN A 60 4.09 5.09 -11.33
CA ASN A 60 4.78 4.31 -12.35
C ASN A 60 3.87 4.13 -13.58
N ASN A 61 4.35 4.62 -14.72
CA ASN A 61 3.65 4.54 -16.02
C ASN A 61 4.23 3.50 -16.98
N CYS A 62 5.21 2.71 -16.55
CA CYS A 62 5.79 1.64 -17.35
C CYS A 62 4.75 0.59 -17.74
N GLY A 63 4.99 -0.09 -18.86
CA GLY A 63 4.35 -1.34 -19.24
C GLY A 63 4.58 -2.45 -18.22
N ASN A 64 3.81 -3.54 -18.29
CA ASN A 64 3.95 -4.65 -17.33
C ASN A 64 5.32 -5.35 -17.45
N ASP A 65 5.82 -5.52 -18.67
CA ASP A 65 7.07 -6.24 -18.95
C ASP A 65 8.29 -5.31 -18.94
N GLU A 66 8.07 -4.01 -18.73
CA GLU A 66 9.13 -3.01 -18.62
C GLU A 66 9.68 -2.98 -17.19
N THR A 67 10.98 -2.68 -17.11
CA THR A 67 11.68 -2.43 -15.86
C THR A 67 11.07 -1.24 -15.13
N ALA A 68 10.56 -1.48 -13.93
CA ALA A 68 9.93 -0.47 -13.09
C ALA A 68 10.84 0.03 -11.97
N LEU A 69 11.75 -0.81 -11.49
CA LEU A 69 12.71 -0.51 -10.43
C LEU A 69 13.94 -1.39 -10.59
N CYS A 70 15.14 -0.79 -10.62
CA CYS A 70 16.41 -1.50 -10.81
C CYS A 70 16.38 -2.42 -12.04
N SER A 71 16.37 -3.74 -11.85
CA SER A 71 16.26 -4.75 -12.92
C SER A 71 14.98 -5.58 -12.80
N VAL A 72 13.97 -5.08 -12.07
CA VAL A 72 12.71 -5.76 -11.78
C VAL A 72 11.60 -5.14 -12.61
N THR A 73 10.81 -5.99 -13.27
CA THR A 73 9.69 -5.53 -14.09
C THR A 73 8.51 -5.10 -13.23
N LYS A 74 7.63 -4.28 -13.81
CA LYS A 74 6.37 -3.91 -13.16
C LYS A 74 5.53 -5.13 -12.79
N ASN A 75 5.48 -6.14 -13.66
CA ASN A 75 4.68 -7.32 -13.40
C ASN A 75 5.24 -8.14 -12.23
N GLU A 76 6.56 -8.31 -12.16
CA GLU A 76 7.21 -8.99 -11.04
C GLU A 76 6.85 -8.33 -9.70
N LEU A 77 6.93 -7.01 -9.60
CA LEU A 77 6.54 -6.27 -8.39
C LEU A 77 5.05 -6.45 -8.02
N LYS A 78 4.16 -6.52 -9.01
CA LYS A 78 2.72 -6.76 -8.79
C LYS A 78 2.46 -8.20 -8.32
N ASP A 79 3.24 -9.15 -8.82
CA ASP A 79 3.07 -10.57 -8.55
C ASP A 79 3.53 -10.98 -7.16
N ILE A 80 4.45 -10.22 -6.54
CA ILE A 80 4.76 -10.38 -5.10
C ILE A 80 3.47 -10.34 -4.26
N TYR A 81 2.58 -9.36 -4.53
CA TYR A 81 1.29 -9.32 -3.83
C TYR A 81 0.38 -10.48 -4.24
N SER A 82 0.11 -10.62 -5.55
CA SER A 82 -0.92 -11.55 -6.05
C SER A 82 -0.61 -13.02 -5.72
N SER A 83 0.67 -13.40 -5.80
CA SER A 83 1.11 -14.79 -5.75
C SER A 83 1.80 -15.16 -4.45
N HIS A 84 2.46 -14.20 -3.78
CA HIS A 84 3.29 -14.48 -2.60
C HIS A 84 2.70 -13.96 -1.28
N MET A 85 2.00 -12.82 -1.29
CA MET A 85 1.31 -12.32 -0.09
C MET A 85 -0.09 -12.92 0.06
N VAL A 86 -0.88 -12.96 -1.02
CA VAL A 86 -2.26 -13.48 -1.00
C VAL A 86 -2.31 -15.01 -0.95
N GLY A 87 -1.31 -15.69 -1.54
CA GLY A 87 -1.27 -17.14 -1.70
C GLY A 87 -1.43 -17.87 -0.37
N LYS A 88 -2.46 -18.73 -0.25
CA LYS A 88 -2.83 -19.39 1.02
C LYS A 88 -1.73 -20.27 1.63
N THR A 89 -0.87 -20.83 0.80
CA THR A 89 0.23 -21.74 1.21
C THR A 89 1.56 -21.00 1.39
N LYS A 90 1.57 -19.68 1.21
CA LYS A 90 2.79 -18.86 1.25
C LYS A 90 3.04 -18.34 2.66
N PRO A 91 4.30 -18.15 3.08
CA PRO A 91 4.63 -17.72 4.43
C PRO A 91 4.05 -16.34 4.76
N ALA A 92 4.03 -15.40 3.79
CA ALA A 92 3.47 -14.06 3.99
C ALA A 92 1.94 -14.03 4.19
N ARG A 93 1.26 -15.17 4.02
CA ARG A 93 -0.16 -15.29 4.27
C ARG A 93 -0.55 -14.92 5.69
N ILE A 94 0.30 -15.23 6.67
CA ILE A 94 0.07 -14.88 8.09
C ILE A 94 -0.03 -13.36 8.28
N ILE A 95 0.74 -12.59 7.52
CA ILE A 95 0.73 -11.13 7.54
C ILE A 95 -0.56 -10.64 6.88
N TYR A 96 -0.91 -11.18 5.72
CA TYR A 96 -2.16 -10.85 5.03
C TYR A 96 -3.39 -11.06 5.94
N ASP A 97 -3.49 -12.21 6.59
CA ASP A 97 -4.63 -12.53 7.45
C ASP A 97 -4.64 -11.67 8.73
N SER A 98 -3.47 -11.34 9.28
CA SER A 98 -3.36 -10.41 10.41
C SER A 98 -3.74 -8.98 10.04
N LEU A 99 -3.42 -8.51 8.83
CA LEU A 99 -3.89 -7.22 8.34
C LEU A 99 -5.42 -7.24 8.16
N LEU A 100 -5.96 -8.32 7.57
CA LEU A 100 -7.39 -8.46 7.33
C LEU A 100 -8.20 -8.47 8.65
N SER A 101 -7.67 -9.09 9.69
CA SER A 101 -8.32 -9.17 11.01
C SER A 101 -8.39 -7.84 11.75
N GLN A 102 -7.67 -6.80 11.31
CA GLN A 102 -7.77 -5.45 11.87
C GLN A 102 -9.08 -4.74 11.50
N ALA A 103 -9.93 -5.33 10.67
CA ALA A 103 -11.25 -4.83 10.37
C ALA A 103 -12.10 -4.74 11.67
N PRO A 104 -12.52 -3.55 12.11
CA PRO A 104 -13.30 -3.41 13.33
C PRO A 104 -14.63 -4.17 13.21
N LEU A 105 -14.86 -5.11 14.14
CA LEU A 105 -16.03 -6.01 14.13
C LEU A 105 -16.17 -6.84 12.84
N GLY A 106 -15.07 -7.08 12.12
CA GLY A 106 -15.08 -7.76 10.82
C GLY A 106 -15.78 -6.98 9.71
N ARG A 107 -16.05 -5.68 9.90
CA ARG A 107 -16.72 -4.82 8.92
C ARG A 107 -15.71 -4.01 8.12
N CYS A 108 -16.01 -3.83 6.85
CA CYS A 108 -15.26 -3.02 5.91
C CYS A 108 -15.12 -1.58 6.45
N PRO A 109 -13.91 -1.10 6.78
CA PRO A 109 -13.72 0.26 7.26
C PRO A 109 -14.06 1.32 6.20
N LEU A 110 -14.03 0.96 4.91
CA LEU A 110 -14.38 1.87 3.80
C LEU A 110 -15.87 2.25 3.82
N CYS A 111 -16.75 1.25 3.83
CA CYS A 111 -18.20 1.48 3.73
C CYS A 111 -18.97 1.31 5.05
N GLY A 112 -18.39 0.62 6.04
CA GLY A 112 -18.96 0.44 7.37
C GLY A 112 -20.03 -0.66 7.51
N PHE A 113 -20.47 -1.28 6.42
CA PHE A 113 -21.52 -2.32 6.43
C PHE A 113 -21.04 -3.68 5.92
N GLY A 114 -20.32 -3.73 4.80
CA GLY A 114 -19.92 -4.99 4.17
C GLY A 114 -18.92 -5.77 5.01
N HIS A 115 -18.91 -7.10 4.92
CA HIS A 115 -17.91 -7.92 5.60
C HIS A 115 -16.52 -7.77 4.94
N ALA A 116 -15.50 -7.45 5.74
CA ALA A 116 -14.13 -7.35 5.27
C ALA A 116 -13.59 -8.74 4.94
N SER A 117 -13.24 -8.97 3.68
CA SER A 117 -12.79 -10.28 3.17
C SER A 117 -11.57 -10.19 2.25
N THR A 118 -11.10 -8.99 1.97
CA THR A 118 -9.95 -8.70 1.12
C THR A 118 -9.12 -7.56 1.69
N LEU A 119 -7.87 -7.42 1.26
CA LEU A 119 -7.11 -6.19 1.42
C LEU A 119 -7.23 -5.35 0.14
N ASP A 120 -7.43 -4.05 0.33
CA ASP A 120 -7.45 -3.04 -0.71
C ASP A 120 -6.25 -2.11 -0.54
N HIS A 121 -5.78 -1.52 -1.64
CA HIS A 121 -4.64 -0.62 -1.64
C HIS A 121 -5.06 0.85 -1.48
N TYR A 122 -4.33 1.64 -0.70
CA TYR A 122 -4.46 3.10 -0.70
C TYR A 122 -3.93 3.69 -2.02
N LEU A 123 -2.66 3.41 -2.33
CA LEU A 123 -2.05 3.66 -3.63
C LEU A 123 -2.20 2.42 -4.51
N PRO A 124 -2.87 2.52 -5.67
CA PRO A 124 -3.26 1.35 -6.46
C PRO A 124 -2.03 0.59 -6.99
N LYS A 125 -2.03 -0.73 -6.80
CA LYS A 125 -0.98 -1.66 -7.26
C LYS A 125 -0.58 -1.47 -8.74
N SER A 126 -1.51 -1.08 -9.61
CA SER A 126 -1.24 -0.86 -11.04
C SER A 126 -0.38 0.38 -11.34
N LYS A 127 -0.38 1.38 -10.46
CA LYS A 127 0.41 2.61 -10.59
C LYS A 127 1.55 2.70 -9.58
N PHE A 128 1.46 1.96 -8.48
CA PHE A 128 2.47 1.96 -7.42
C PHE A 128 2.83 0.53 -7.01
N PRO A 129 3.38 -0.26 -7.95
CA PRO A 129 3.64 -1.68 -7.72
C PRO A 129 4.69 -1.93 -6.62
N GLN A 130 5.58 -0.97 -6.35
CA GLN A 130 6.57 -1.04 -5.26
C GLN A 130 5.93 -1.03 -3.86
N PHE A 131 4.70 -0.52 -3.72
CA PHE A 131 3.96 -0.51 -2.46
C PHE A 131 2.89 -1.61 -2.40
N SER A 132 2.94 -2.59 -3.31
CA SER A 132 1.89 -3.62 -3.44
C SER A 132 1.72 -4.47 -2.18
N ILE A 133 2.82 -4.70 -1.46
CA ILE A 133 2.85 -5.48 -0.21
C ILE A 133 3.18 -4.65 1.03
N LEU A 134 3.31 -3.32 0.90
CA LEU A 134 3.59 -2.44 2.03
C LEU A 134 2.39 -2.46 2.98
N PRO A 135 2.52 -2.90 4.24
CA PRO A 135 1.38 -3.02 5.16
C PRO A 135 0.61 -1.71 5.37
N LEU A 136 1.32 -0.58 5.45
CA LEU A 136 0.70 0.75 5.56
C LEU A 136 -0.13 1.12 4.32
N ASN A 137 0.12 0.50 3.17
CA ASN A 137 -0.62 0.70 1.94
C ASN A 137 -1.84 -0.23 1.81
N LEU A 138 -2.07 -1.13 2.76
CA LEU A 138 -3.13 -2.15 2.74
C LEU A 138 -4.19 -1.88 3.80
N ILE A 139 -5.46 -1.94 3.40
CA ILE A 139 -6.61 -1.76 4.29
C ILE A 139 -7.60 -2.92 4.11
N PRO A 140 -8.16 -3.49 5.20
CA PRO A 140 -9.29 -4.41 5.08
C PRO A 140 -10.44 -3.80 4.26
N SER A 141 -11.07 -4.61 3.43
CA SER A 141 -12.16 -4.19 2.55
C SER A 141 -13.11 -5.35 2.25
N CYS A 142 -14.39 -5.04 2.06
CA CYS A 142 -15.30 -5.95 1.37
C CYS A 142 -14.96 -6.04 -0.12
N LYS A 143 -15.47 -7.07 -0.80
CA LYS A 143 -15.25 -7.28 -2.23
C LYS A 143 -15.79 -6.10 -3.04
N ASP A 144 -17.00 -5.63 -2.76
CA ASP A 144 -17.65 -4.55 -3.52
C ASP A 144 -16.85 -3.24 -3.49
N CYS A 145 -16.30 -2.86 -2.33
CA CYS A 145 -15.45 -1.67 -2.23
C CYS A 145 -14.09 -1.85 -2.92
N ASN A 146 -13.58 -3.09 -2.98
CA ASN A 146 -12.31 -3.39 -3.62
C ASN A 146 -12.44 -3.44 -5.16
N THR A 147 -13.53 -4.02 -5.68
CA THR A 147 -13.79 -4.16 -7.13
C THR A 147 -14.49 -2.96 -7.75
N GLY A 148 -15.28 -2.20 -6.98
CA GLY A 148 -15.97 -0.99 -7.44
C GLY A 148 -15.04 0.17 -7.83
N LYS A 149 -13.73 -0.03 -7.72
CA LYS A 149 -12.67 0.88 -8.20
C LYS A 149 -12.40 0.70 -9.69
N GLY A 150 -13.42 0.88 -10.53
CA GLY A 150 -13.21 1.09 -11.96
C GLY A 150 -12.61 2.48 -12.17
N THR A 151 -11.31 2.58 -12.48
CA THR A 151 -10.55 3.69 -13.12
C THR A 151 -10.78 5.15 -12.70
N ILE A 152 -11.64 5.43 -11.73
CA ILE A 152 -11.86 6.76 -11.18
C ILE A 152 -10.90 6.92 -10.02
N THR A 153 -9.99 7.86 -10.15
CA THR A 153 -9.12 8.40 -9.10
C THR A 153 -9.95 8.99 -7.96
N GLY A 154 -10.58 8.11 -7.17
CA GLY A 154 -11.23 8.42 -5.89
C GLY A 154 -10.20 8.68 -4.80
N GLN A 155 -9.24 9.56 -5.07
CA GLN A 155 -8.17 9.94 -4.15
C GLN A 155 -8.70 10.72 -2.94
N ARG A 156 -9.86 11.38 -3.04
CA ARG A 156 -10.36 12.26 -1.97
C ARG A 156 -10.83 11.54 -0.70
N GLN A 157 -11.28 10.29 -0.77
CA GLN A 157 -11.76 9.57 0.43
C GLN A 157 -10.72 8.67 1.09
N LYS A 158 -9.60 8.36 0.41
CA LYS A 158 -8.52 7.50 0.94
C LYS A 158 -7.36 8.28 1.54
N LEU A 159 -7.04 9.47 1.04
CA LEU A 159 -5.97 10.30 1.62
C LEU A 159 -6.30 10.87 3.02
N SER A 160 -7.56 10.89 3.42
CA SER A 160 -7.96 11.21 4.80
C SER A 160 -7.85 10.01 5.75
N ALA A 161 -7.50 8.84 5.23
CA ALA A 161 -7.40 7.60 5.98
C ALA A 161 -6.00 7.02 5.81
N THR A 162 -5.00 7.72 6.31
CA THR A 162 -3.85 7.00 6.83
C THR A 162 -4.33 6.29 8.09
N PRO A 163 -3.82 5.08 8.42
CA PRO A 163 -4.02 4.58 9.75
C PRO A 163 -3.56 5.66 10.76
N ASP A 164 -4.31 5.83 11.83
CA ASP A 164 -3.98 6.83 12.85
C ASP A 164 -2.66 6.41 13.52
N LEU A 165 -1.57 7.02 13.06
CA LEU A 165 -0.24 6.84 13.60
C LEU A 165 -0.04 7.62 14.91
N SER A 166 -1.02 8.43 15.35
CA SER A 166 -0.88 9.29 16.52
C SER A 166 -1.16 8.59 17.85
N GLY A 167 -1.62 7.33 17.86
CA GLY A 167 -1.75 6.54 19.08
C GLY A 167 -2.61 7.19 20.18
N THR A 168 -3.50 8.12 19.83
CA THR A 168 -4.29 8.85 20.82
C THR A 168 -5.78 8.55 20.64
N VAL A 169 -6.33 7.74 21.54
CA VAL A 169 -7.78 7.70 21.78
C VAL A 169 -8.19 9.09 22.27
N LEU A 170 -8.81 9.91 21.41
CA LEU A 170 -9.44 11.15 21.85
C LEU A 170 -10.92 11.22 21.43
N PRO A 171 -11.80 11.72 22.32
CA PRO A 171 -13.24 11.65 22.18
C PRO A 171 -13.80 12.79 21.30
N CYS A 172 -15.07 12.60 20.93
CA CYS A 172 -15.99 13.53 20.27
C CYS A 172 -15.84 15.00 20.71
N LEU A 173 -15.75 15.95 19.76
CA LEU A 173 -16.62 17.13 19.61
C LEU A 173 -16.12 18.16 18.53
N THR A 174 -17.05 18.51 17.64
CA THR A 174 -17.37 19.81 16.98
C THR A 174 -16.32 20.77 16.37
N THR A 175 -16.62 21.09 15.09
CA THR A 175 -16.64 22.39 14.36
C THR A 175 -15.38 23.05 13.74
N ASN A 176 -15.51 23.23 12.41
CA ASN A 176 -15.24 24.41 11.56
C ASN A 176 -13.82 24.86 11.11
N SER A 177 -13.65 24.81 9.77
CA SER A 177 -13.26 25.92 8.86
C SER A 177 -11.79 26.17 8.45
N ALA A 178 -11.61 26.21 7.11
CA ALA A 178 -10.67 27.01 6.29
C ALA A 178 -9.15 26.67 6.28
N LEU A 179 -8.31 26.98 5.28
CA LEU A 179 -8.29 27.03 3.80
C LEU A 179 -6.86 27.52 3.41
N LYS A 180 -6.33 27.09 2.23
CA LYS A 180 -5.18 27.64 1.44
C LYS A 180 -3.75 27.26 1.91
N SER A 181 -2.70 27.09 1.09
CA SER A 181 -2.45 27.01 -0.38
C SER A 181 -0.98 26.57 -0.61
N ALA A 182 -0.65 26.05 -1.80
CA ALA A 182 0.65 25.49 -2.25
C ALA A 182 1.82 26.50 -2.37
N PRO A 183 3.06 26.05 -2.66
CA PRO A 183 3.54 26.06 -4.05
C PRO A 183 4.41 24.85 -4.47
N THR A 184 4.65 24.80 -5.79
CA THR A 184 5.20 23.77 -6.67
C THR A 184 6.74 23.73 -6.77
N SER A 185 7.32 22.55 -7.01
CA SER A 185 8.63 22.41 -7.69
C SER A 185 8.75 21.13 -8.53
N ARG A 186 9.44 21.28 -9.67
CA ARG A 186 9.64 20.36 -10.81
C ARG A 186 10.17 18.97 -10.44
N SER A 187 9.71 17.96 -11.18
CA SER A 187 10.26 16.59 -11.20
C SER A 187 11.11 16.37 -12.44
N VAL A 188 12.30 15.81 -12.24
CA VAL A 188 13.25 15.38 -13.26
C VAL A 188 13.15 13.85 -13.35
N CYS A 189 12.88 13.33 -14.54
CA CYS A 189 13.05 11.91 -14.85
C CYS A 189 14.55 11.63 -14.99
N CYS A 190 15.12 10.77 -14.14
CA CYS A 190 16.40 10.13 -14.46
C CYS A 190 16.11 8.87 -15.27
N ALA A 191 16.50 8.91 -16.54
CA ALA A 191 16.71 7.76 -17.38
C ALA A 191 18.18 7.35 -17.27
N ALA A 192 18.43 6.09 -16.95
CA ALA A 192 19.57 5.29 -17.38
C ALA A 192 19.23 3.82 -17.12
#